data_AF-F0QZK1-F1
#
_entry.id   AF-F0QZK1-F1
#
_cell.length_a   1.000
_cell.length_b   1.000
_cell.length_c   1.000
_cell.angle_alpha   90.00
_cell.angle_beta   90.00
_cell.angle_gamma   90.00
#
_symmetry.space_group_name_H-M   'P 1'
#
loop_
_entity.id
_entity.type
_entity.pdbx_description
1 polymer ?
#
loop_
_entity_poly.entity_id
_entity_poly.type
_entity_poly.pdbx_seq_one_letter_code
_entity_poly.pdbx_strand_id
1 'polypeptide(L)'
;MGTKEKLIARILSQPKDFTYDEAKRLFGIFGYTENNKGSTSGSRVEFVNPEGDAPFTLHKPHPGSILKAYVIKGIVEHIQKNRLIEKYEQSKNK
;
A
#
# COMPACT_ATOMS: atom_id res chain seq x y z
N MET A 1 4.09 17.06 -11.31
CA MET A 1 3.75 15.81 -10.60
C MET A 1 3.28 16.15 -9.20
N GLY A 2 2.03 15.85 -8.85
CA GLY A 2 1.48 16.10 -7.53
C GLY A 2 2.08 15.18 -6.47
N THR A 3 1.72 15.41 -5.20
CA THR A 3 2.26 14.62 -4.06
C THR A 3 1.86 13.15 -4.13
N LYS A 4 0.69 12.84 -4.69
CA LYS A 4 0.20 11.46 -4.88
C LYS A 4 1.00 10.72 -5.95
N GLU A 5 1.21 11.34 -7.10
CA GLU A 5 1.97 10.76 -8.21
C GLU A 5 3.44 10.55 -7.83
N LYS A 6 4.03 11.47 -7.06
CA LYS A 6 5.39 11.30 -6.52
C LYS A 6 5.49 10.07 -5.62
N LEU A 7 4.48 9.79 -4.79
CA LEU A 7 4.47 8.62 -3.92
C LEU A 7 4.32 7.31 -4.73
N ILE A 8 3.49 7.31 -5.77
CA ILE A 8 3.35 6.18 -6.70
C ILE A 8 4.66 5.92 -7.42
N ALA A 9 5.31 6.95 -7.99
CA ALA A 9 6.59 6.81 -8.64
C ALA A 9 7.68 6.29 -7.67
N ARG A 10 7.67 6.77 -6.42
CA ARG A 10 8.60 6.34 -5.37
C ARG A 10 8.46 4.86 -5.05
N ILE A 11 7.25 4.31 -4.86
CA ILE A 11 7.12 2.87 -4.57
C ILE A 11 7.57 2.00 -5.75
N LEU A 12 7.32 2.44 -6.99
CA LEU A 12 7.72 1.72 -8.19
C LEU A 12 9.25 1.65 -8.36
N SER A 13 10.00 2.61 -7.80
CA SER A 13 11.45 2.55 -7.73
C SER A 13 11.98 1.62 -6.63
N GLN A 14 11.11 0.94 -5.88
CA GLN A 14 11.43 -0.01 -4.81
C GLN A 14 12.47 0.52 -3.79
N PRO A 15 12.18 1.63 -3.08
CA PRO A 15 13.17 2.32 -2.27
C PRO A 15 13.41 1.57 -0.96
N LYS A 16 14.67 1.47 -0.53
CA LYS A 16 15.06 0.68 0.66
C LYS A 16 14.56 1.25 1.98
N ASP A 17 14.12 2.49 1.99
CA ASP A 17 13.67 3.28 3.13
C ASP A 17 12.16 3.54 3.12
N PHE A 18 11.38 2.82 2.31
CA PHE A 18 9.94 3.00 2.23
C PHE A 18 9.26 2.65 3.56
N THR A 19 8.46 3.55 4.11
CA THR A 19 7.86 3.39 5.43
C THR A 19 6.45 2.80 5.41
N TYR A 20 6.01 2.29 6.55
CA TYR A 20 4.63 1.86 6.76
C TYR A 20 3.63 3.00 6.54
N ASP A 21 3.93 4.22 7.01
CA ASP A 21 3.06 5.38 6.80
C ASP A 21 2.96 5.76 5.32
N GLU A 22 4.05 5.64 4.56
CA GLU A 22 4.03 5.80 3.11
C GLU A 22 3.17 4.72 2.44
N ALA A 23 3.26 3.45 2.87
CA ALA A 23 2.39 2.39 2.36
C ALA A 23 0.92 2.64 2.69
N LYS A 24 0.60 3.06 3.92
CA LYS A 24 -0.76 3.42 4.34
C LYS A 24 -1.32 4.54 3.48
N ARG A 25 -0.53 5.60 3.26
CA ARG A 25 -0.93 6.72 2.38
C ARG A 25 -1.11 6.26 0.93
N LEU A 26 -0.21 5.41 0.43
CA LEU A 26 -0.27 4.85 -0.92
C LEU A 26 -1.55 4.03 -1.13
N PHE A 27 -1.86 3.10 -0.23
CA PHE A 27 -3.10 2.32 -0.27
C PHE A 27 -4.34 3.22 -0.18
N GLY A 28 -4.30 4.27 0.64
CA GLY A 28 -5.37 5.27 0.71
C GLY A 28 -5.60 6.03 -0.60
N ILE A 29 -4.55 6.28 -1.41
CA ILE A 29 -4.70 6.87 -2.75
C ILE A 29 -5.54 5.96 -3.65
N PHE A 30 -5.38 4.65 -3.52
CA PHE A 30 -6.15 3.64 -4.25
C PHE A 30 -7.51 3.31 -3.61
N GLY A 31 -7.92 4.05 -2.57
CA GLY A 31 -9.21 3.86 -1.89
C GLY A 31 -9.24 2.70 -0.89
N TYR A 32 -8.10 2.11 -0.55
CA TYR A 32 -8.03 1.05 0.45
C TYR A 32 -8.13 1.61 1.86
N THR A 33 -8.65 0.81 2.78
CA THR A 33 -8.73 1.12 4.22
C THR A 33 -7.90 0.12 5.03
N GLU A 34 -7.29 0.61 6.11
CA GLU A 34 -6.53 -0.22 7.05
C GLU A 34 -7.50 -0.95 7.99
N ASN A 35 -7.43 -2.28 8.02
CA ASN A 35 -8.12 -3.13 8.97
C ASN A 35 -7.12 -3.78 9.93
N ASN A 36 -7.27 -3.49 11.23
CA ASN A 36 -6.49 -4.10 12.29
C ASN A 36 -7.24 -5.34 12.80
N LYS A 37 -6.76 -6.54 12.47
CA LYS A 37 -7.34 -7.80 12.96
C LYS A 37 -6.98 -8.06 14.43
N GLY A 38 -7.46 -7.23 15.36
CA GLY A 38 -7.60 -7.50 16.80
C GLY A 38 -6.33 -7.73 17.64
N SER A 39 -6.50 -7.58 18.96
CA SER A 39 -5.46 -7.48 20.00
C SER A 39 -4.54 -8.70 20.21
N THR A 40 -4.70 -9.78 19.45
CA THR A 40 -3.93 -11.04 19.57
C THR A 40 -3.14 -11.39 18.31
N SER A 41 -3.30 -10.68 17.19
CA SER A 41 -2.68 -11.05 15.89
C SER A 41 -1.25 -10.54 15.67
N GLY A 42 -0.65 -9.89 16.67
CA GLY A 42 0.64 -9.20 16.52
C GLY A 42 0.53 -8.03 15.51
N SER A 43 1.68 -7.56 15.02
CA SER A 43 1.79 -6.44 14.06
C SER A 43 1.10 -6.63 12.70
N ARG A 44 0.28 -7.65 12.49
CA ARG A 44 -0.34 -7.92 11.20
C ARG A 44 -1.45 -6.90 10.89
N VAL A 45 -1.40 -6.34 9.69
CA VAL A 45 -2.35 -5.36 9.15
C VAL A 45 -2.85 -5.83 7.79
N GLU A 46 -4.12 -5.59 7.52
CA GLU A 46 -4.74 -5.84 6.22
C GLU A 46 -5.22 -4.53 5.60
N PHE A 47 -4.89 -4.28 4.34
CA PHE A 47 -5.46 -3.20 3.54
C PHE A 47 -6.56 -3.80 2.68
N VAL A 48 -7.77 -3.27 2.80
CA VAL A 48 -8.95 -3.79 2.10
C VAL A 48 -9.43 -2.75 1.10
N ASN A 49 -9.60 -3.14 -0.16
CA ASN A 49 -10.17 -2.28 -1.20
C ASN A 49 -11.69 -2.12 -1.01
N PRO A 50 -12.33 -1.10 -1.64
CA PRO A 50 -13.76 -0.87 -1.47
C PRO A 50 -14.65 -2.07 -1.81
N GLU A 51 -14.23 -2.90 -2.77
CA GLU A 51 -14.95 -4.10 -3.21
C GLU A 51 -14.65 -5.33 -2.33
N GLY A 52 -13.60 -5.30 -1.50
CA GLY A 52 -13.22 -6.36 -0.57
C GLY A 52 -12.60 -7.62 -1.20
N ASP A 53 -12.43 -7.67 -2.51
CA ASP A 53 -11.95 -8.84 -3.28
C ASP A 53 -10.43 -8.92 -3.43
N ALA A 54 -9.70 -7.85 -3.10
CA ALA A 54 -8.24 -7.77 -3.28
C ALA A 54 -7.52 -7.27 -2.01
N PRO A 55 -7.66 -7.95 -0.85
CA PRO A 55 -6.96 -7.54 0.37
C PRO A 55 -5.44 -7.73 0.24
N PHE A 56 -4.68 -6.81 0.82
CA PHE A 56 -3.22 -6.91 0.96
C PHE A 56 -2.82 -6.97 2.43
N THR A 57 -2.20 -8.06 2.85
CA THR A 57 -1.76 -8.22 4.25
C THR A 57 -0.26 -8.01 4.38
N LEU A 58 0.16 -7.23 5.38
CA LEU A 58 1.56 -7.08 5.75
C LEU A 58 1.75 -7.11 7.27
N HIS A 59 3.00 -7.31 7.70
CA HIS A 59 3.38 -7.15 9.10
C HIS A 59 3.99 -5.76 9.30
N LYS A 60 3.41 -4.97 10.21
CA LYS A 60 3.99 -3.73 10.70
C LYS A 60 5.41 -4.02 11.19
N PRO A 61 6.41 -3.25 10.75
CA PRO A 61 7.75 -3.41 11.28
C PRO A 61 7.77 -3.00 12.76
N HIS A 62 8.35 -3.86 13.60
CA HIS A 62 8.58 -3.58 15.02
C HIS A 62 9.93 -2.87 15.21
N PRO A 63 10.05 -2.04 16.25
CA PRO A 63 10.22 -0.59 16.10
C PRO A 63 11.19 -0.22 14.96
N GLY A 64 10.62 0.31 13.88
CA GLY A 64 11.37 0.83 12.74
C GLY A 64 10.38 1.04 11.62
N SER A 65 10.19 2.26 11.15
CA SER A 65 9.09 2.56 10.22
C SER A 65 9.25 1.90 8.84
N ILE A 66 10.46 1.43 8.50
CA ILE A 66 10.85 0.97 7.16
C ILE A 66 10.35 -0.46 6.90
N LEU A 67 9.72 -0.65 5.74
CA LEU A 67 9.29 -1.93 5.23
C LEU A 67 10.45 -2.73 4.66
N LYS A 68 10.43 -4.04 4.92
CA LYS A 68 11.40 -4.96 4.32
C LYS A 68 11.24 -4.99 2.80
N ALA A 69 12.34 -5.22 2.08
CA ALA A 69 12.34 -5.25 0.61
C ALA A 69 11.30 -6.21 0.00
N TYR A 70 11.05 -7.37 0.63
CA TYR A 70 10.02 -8.30 0.15
C TYR A 70 8.60 -7.73 0.28
N VAL A 71 8.33 -6.89 1.28
CA VAL A 71 7.03 -6.23 1.45
C VAL A 71 6.86 -5.19 0.36
N ILE A 72 7.89 -4.39 0.10
CA ILE A 72 7.91 -3.40 -0.98
C ILE A 72 7.64 -4.08 -2.33
N LYS A 73 8.34 -5.19 -2.61
CA LYS A 73 8.11 -5.99 -3.82
C LYS A 73 6.67 -6.50 -3.89
N GLY A 74 6.13 -7.03 -2.80
CA GLY A 74 4.74 -7.48 -2.72
C GLY A 74 3.73 -6.36 -2.98
N ILE A 75 3.99 -5.13 -2.50
CA ILE A 75 3.15 -3.96 -2.80
C ILE A 75 3.17 -3.65 -4.30
N VAL A 76 4.35 -3.65 -4.94
CA VAL A 76 4.48 -3.39 -6.39
C VAL A 76 3.75 -4.45 -7.21
N GLU A 77 3.93 -5.73 -6.87
CA GLU A 77 3.21 -6.85 -7.51
C GLU A 77 1.70 -6.71 -7.33
N HIS A 78 1.23 -6.34 -6.14
CA HIS A 78 -0.19 -6.11 -5.87
C HIS A 78 -0.76 -4.96 -6.69
N ILE A 79 -0.02 -3.85 -6.83
CA ILE A 79 -0.41 -2.71 -7.66
C ILE A 79 -0.60 -3.12 -9.13
N GLN A 80 0.36 -3.86 -9.68
CA GLN A 80 0.34 -4.31 -11.07
C GLN A 80 -0.78 -5.33 -11.31
N LYS A 81 -0.90 -6.33 -10.44
CA LYS A 81 -1.92 -7.39 -10.56
C LYS A 81 -3.35 -6.83 -10.54
N ASN A 82 -3.60 -5.82 -9.71
CA ASN A 82 -4.93 -5.23 -9.53
C ASN A 82 -5.16 -3.96 -10.37
N ARG A 83 -4.21 -3.58 -11.24
CA ARG A 83 -4.28 -2.40 -12.11
C ARG A 83 -4.63 -1.12 -11.34
N LEU A 84 -4.02 -0.93 -10.18
CA LEU A 84 -4.41 0.13 -9.25
C LEU A 84 -4.07 1.53 -9.77
N ILE A 85 -3.00 1.65 -10.56
CA ILE A 85 -2.60 2.92 -11.18
C ILE A 85 -3.60 3.31 -12.27
N GLU A 86 -3.99 2.37 -13.13
CA GLU A 86 -4.98 2.61 -14.18
C GLU A 86 -6.34 2.98 -13.58
N LYS A 87 -6.78 2.28 -12.53
CA LYS A 87 -8.00 2.62 -11.79
C LYS A 87 -7.92 4.02 -11.16
N TYR A 88 -6.76 4.41 -10.63
CA TYR A 88 -6.53 5.75 -10.08
C TYR A 88 -6.54 6.86 -11.14
N GLU A 89 -5.90 6.65 -12.29
CA GLU A 89 -5.93 7.63 -13.38
C GLU A 89 -7.33 7.77 -14.00
N GLN A 90 -8.10 6.68 -14.08
CA GLN A 90 -9.50 6.72 -14.49
C GLN A 90 -10.39 7.51 -13.52
N SER A 91 -10.14 7.42 -12.20
CA SER A 91 -10.94 8.14 -11.20
C SER A 91 -10.66 9.64 -11.13
N LYS A 92 -9.53 10.12 -11.69
CA LYS A 92 -9.24 11.57 -11.81
C LYS A 92 -10.02 12.27 -12.90
N ASN A 93 -10.37 11.54 -13.95
CA ASN A 93 -11.01 12.10 -15.16
C ASN A 93 -12.54 12.04 -15.10
N LYS A 94 -13.09 11.63 -13.95
CA LYS A 94 -14.51 11.49 -13.69
C LYS A 94 -14.95 12.56 -12.70
#